data_AF-A0A397VC15-F1
#
_entry.id   AF-A0A397VC15-F1
#
_cell.length_a   1.000
_cell.length_b   1.000
_cell.length_c   1.000
_cell.angle_alpha   90.00
_cell.angle_beta   90.00
_cell.angle_gamma   90.00
#
_symmetry.space_group_name_H-M   'P 1'
#
loop_
_entity.id
_entity.type
_entity.pdbx_description
1 polymer ?
#
loop_
_entity_poly.entity_id
_entity_poly.type
_entity_poly.pdbx_seq_one_letter_code
_entity_poly.pdbx_strand_id
1 'polypeptide(L)' 'MGDSELMTSNNDDIILPTTWDIRDKSSFIDIDSSGLKVTYIDSDDYKAAIVRANHPIPSECGIFYFEIINKGKNG' A
#
# COMPACT_ATOMS: atom_id res chain seq x y z
N MET A 1 -4.94 -44.74 8.23
CA MET A 1 -4.65 -44.12 6.92
C MET A 1 -5.82 -43.23 6.57
N GLY A 2 -5.80 -41.91 6.69
CA GLY A 2 -4.92 -40.96 7.33
C GLY A 2 -5.84 -39.76 7.55
N ASP A 3 -5.90 -39.27 8.78
CA ASP A 3 -6.77 -38.15 9.12
C ASP A 3 -6.34 -36.98 8.24
N SER A 4 -7.25 -36.50 7.40
CA SER A 4 -7.07 -35.29 6.60
C SER A 4 -6.97 -34.13 7.57
N GLU A 5 -5.75 -33.87 8.02
CA GLU A 5 -5.36 -32.72 8.82
C GLU A 5 -5.83 -31.47 8.08
N LEU A 6 -6.90 -30.86 8.59
CA LEU A 6 -7.31 -29.53 8.17
C LEU A 6 -6.12 -28.63 8.51
N MET A 7 -5.34 -28.29 7.49
CA MET A 7 -4.31 -27.26 7.55
C MET A 7 -5.03 -25.95 7.85
N THR A 8 -5.25 -25.66 9.13
CA THR A 8 -5.53 -24.30 9.57
C THR A 8 -4.22 -23.56 9.36
N SER A 9 -4.03 -22.97 8.18
CA SER A 9 -3.00 -21.96 7.99
C SER A 9 -3.27 -20.89 9.03
N ASN A 10 -2.42 -20.82 10.05
CA ASN A 10 -2.44 -19.71 10.98
C ASN A 10 -2.21 -18.47 10.12
N ASN A 11 -3.27 -17.68 9.89
CA ASN A 11 -3.25 -16.49 9.02
C ASN A 11 -2.37 -15.36 9.59
N ASP A 12 -1.64 -15.62 10.67
CA ASP A 12 -0.79 -14.66 11.39
C ASP A 12 0.44 -14.23 10.57
N ASP A 13 0.81 -14.98 9.52
CA ASP A 13 1.94 -14.65 8.63
C ASP A 13 1.53 -13.86 7.36
N ILE A 14 0.24 -13.68 7.09
CA ILE A 14 -0.23 -12.94 5.90
C ILE A 14 -0.24 -11.44 6.21
N ILE A 15 0.76 -10.73 5.71
CA ILE A 15 0.85 -9.27 5.84
C ILE A 15 0.28 -8.61 4.58
N LEU A 16 -0.83 -7.88 4.75
CA LEU A 16 -1.45 -7.08 3.69
C LEU A 16 -0.81 -5.69 3.59
N PRO A 17 -0.82 -5.05 2.39
CA PRO A 17 -0.54 -3.64 2.28
C PRO A 17 -1.58 -2.81 3.05
N THR A 18 -1.10 -1.96 3.94
CA THR A 18 -1.95 -1.14 4.83
C THR A 18 -1.66 0.35 4.75
N THR A 19 -0.43 0.73 4.36
CA THR A 19 0.00 2.13 4.20
C THR A 19 0.94 2.26 3.01
N TRP A 20 1.25 3.50 2.61
CA TRP A 20 2.38 3.78 1.74
C TRP A 20 3.71 3.53 2.48
N ASP A 21 4.75 3.17 1.73
CA ASP A 21 6.08 2.98 2.26
C ASP A 21 6.82 4.33 2.34
N ILE A 22 7.19 4.72 3.56
CA ILE A 22 7.95 5.95 3.83
C ILE A 22 9.39 5.90 3.29
N ARG A 23 9.91 4.70 3.02
CA ARG A 23 11.26 4.44 2.52
C ARG A 23 11.26 4.19 1.00
N ASP A 24 10.26 3.51 0.45
CA ASP A 24 10.14 3.23 -0.99
C ASP A 24 9.24 4.27 -1.70
N LYS A 25 9.76 5.50 -1.75
CA LYS A 25 9.12 6.65 -2.39
C LYS A 25 10.13 7.54 -3.10
N SER A 26 9.65 8.29 -4.09
CA SER A 26 10.43 9.35 -4.73
C SER A 26 10.74 10.49 -3.76
N SER A 27 11.82 11.22 -4.03
CA SER A 27 12.22 12.40 -3.24
C SER A 27 11.18 13.52 -3.26
N PHE A 28 10.29 13.54 -4.25
CA PHE A 28 9.24 14.55 -4.44
C PHE A 28 7.92 14.20 -3.78
N ILE A 29 7.87 13.13 -2.99
CA ILE A 29 6.68 12.70 -2.26
C ILE A 29 6.90 12.92 -0.77
N ASP A 30 5.92 13.53 -0.11
CA ASP A 30 5.77 13.51 1.34
C ASP A 30 4.57 12.66 1.75
N ILE A 31 4.69 11.99 2.90
CA ILE A 31 3.67 11.08 3.43
C ILE A 31 3.36 11.53 4.86
N ASP A 32 2.08 11.69 5.17
CA ASP A 32 1.68 12.10 6.52
C ASP A 32 1.92 10.99 7.56
N SER A 33 1.71 11.33 8.84
CA SER A 33 1.91 10.40 9.95
C SER A 33 0.96 9.20 9.94
N SER A 34 -0.16 9.26 9.21
CA SER A 34 -1.07 8.12 9.03
C SER A 34 -0.53 7.11 8.03
N GLY A 35 0.39 7.52 7.15
CA GLY A 35 0.89 6.68 6.07
C GLY A 35 -0.08 6.55 4.89
N LEU A 36 -1.20 7.26 4.87
CA LEU A 36 -2.26 7.12 3.87
C LEU A 36 -2.38 8.32 2.94
N LYS A 37 -1.93 9.50 3.37
CA LYS A 37 -1.96 10.71 2.55
C LYS A 37 -0.60 10.95 1.89
N VAL A 38 -0.63 11.08 0.57
CA VAL A 38 0.53 11.41 -0.26
C VAL A 38 0.41 12.84 -0.77
N THR A 39 1.47 13.61 -0.65
CA THR A 39 1.57 14.99 -1.17
C THR A 39 2.76 15.09 -2.11
N TYR A 40 2.54 15.62 -3.32
CA TYR A 40 3.64 16.01 -4.20
C TYR A 40 4.22 17.35 -3.73
N ILE A 41 5.53 17.42 -3.52
CA ILE A 41 6.20 18.56 -2.88
C ILE A 41 7.17 19.32 -3.79
N ASP A 42 7.41 18.87 -5.02
CA ASP A 42 8.20 19.65 -5.98
C ASP A 42 7.33 20.75 -6.61
N SER A 43 7.94 21.88 -6.93
CA SER A 43 7.30 23.01 -7.62
C SER A 43 7.08 22.77 -9.13
N ASP A 44 7.82 21.81 -9.70
CA ASP A 44 7.72 21.43 -11.10
C ASP A 44 6.66 20.34 -11.29
N ASP A 45 5.48 20.73 -11.78
CA ASP A 45 4.34 19.84 -12.01
C ASP A 45 4.57 18.82 -13.14
N TYR A 46 5.69 18.88 -13.88
CA TYR A 46 5.98 17.97 -15.00
C TYR A 46 6.78 16.73 -14.62
N LYS A 47 7.35 16.66 -13.41
CA LYS A 47 8.12 15.49 -12.99
C LYS A 47 7.20 14.41 -12.45
N ALA A 48 7.37 13.20 -12.97
CA ALA A 48 6.71 12.02 -12.42
C ALA A 48 7.33 11.65 -11.07
N ALA A 49 6.49 11.17 -10.16
CA ALA A 49 6.89 10.62 -8.87
C ALA A 49 6.14 9.32 -8.60
N ILE A 50 6.76 8.44 -7.82
CA ILE A 50 6.24 7.11 -7.47
C ILE A 50 6.42 6.84 -5.98
N VAL A 51 5.50 6.08 -5.40
CA VAL A 51 5.57 5.49 -4.06
C VAL A 51 4.94 4.10 -4.12
N ARG A 52 5.46 3.16 -3.34
CA ARG A 52 4.89 1.81 -3.20
C ARG A 52 4.15 1.64 -1.88
N ALA A 53 3.28 0.63 -1.79
CA ALA A 53 2.72 0.20 -0.52
C ALA A 53 3.81 -0.44 0.36
N ASN A 54 3.60 -0.45 1.68
CA ASN A 54 4.53 -1.01 2.66
C ASN A 54 4.77 -2.53 2.54
N HIS A 55 3.86 -3.24 1.88
CA HIS A 55 3.96 -4.68 1.60
C HIS A 55 3.40 -4.99 0.20
N PRO A 56 3.85 -6.07 -0.45
CA PRO A 56 3.21 -6.57 -1.66
C PRO A 56 1.81 -7.13 -1.35
N ILE A 57 0.95 -7.22 -2.37
CA ILE A 57 -0.33 -7.94 -2.25
C ILE A 57 -0.03 -9.45 -2.22
N PRO A 58 -0.44 -10.18 -1.17
CA PRO A 58 -0.26 -11.63 -1.11
C PRO A 58 -1.06 -12.35 -2.20
N SER A 59 -0.49 -13.42 -2.74
CA SER A 59 -1.15 -14.26 -3.76
C SER A 59 -2.42 -14.95 -3.24
N GLU A 60 -2.50 -15.11 -1.93
CA GLU A 60 -3.56 -15.73 -1.14
C GLU A 60 -4.83 -14.87 -1.09
N CYS A 61 -4.75 -13.57 -1.44
CA CYS A 61 -5.91 -12.68 -1.40
C CYS A 61 -7.07 -13.16 -2.29
N GLY A 62 -6.76 -13.80 -3.43
CA GLY A 62 -7.72 -14.08 -4.50
C GLY A 62 -8.22 -12.80 -5.18
N ILE A 63 -8.84 -11.91 -4.41
CA ILE A 63 -9.26 -10.56 -4.82
C ILE A 63 -8.73 -9.56 -3.80
N PHE A 64 -8.04 -8.52 -4.27
CA PHE A 64 -7.58 -7.39 -3.47
C PHE A 64 -8.17 -6.09 -4.02
N TYR A 65 -8.65 -5.21 -3.13
CA TYR A 65 -9.27 -3.94 -3.49
C TYR A 65 -8.63 -2.80 -2.70
N PHE A 66 -8.32 -1.70 -3.40
CA PHE A 66 -7.95 -0.42 -2.80
C PHE A 66 -8.48 0.71 -3.70
N GLU A 67 -8.62 1.89 -3.13
CA GLU A 67 -9.04 3.08 -3.85
C GLU A 67 -8.17 4.28 -3.50
N ILE A 68 -8.10 5.24 -4.42
CA ILE A 68 -7.38 6.49 -4.24
C ILE A 68 -8.40 7.63 -4.34
N ILE A 69 -8.47 8.43 -3.29
CA ILE A 69 -9.36 9.59 -3.24
C ILE A 69 -8.54 10.85 -3.45
N ASN A 70 -8.82 11.58 -4.54
CA ASN A 70 -8.25 12.90 -4.80
C ASN A 70 -9.35 13.97 -4.68
N LYS A 71 -9.19 14.89 -3.73
CA LYS A 71 -10.12 16.01 -3.52
C LYS A 71 -9.91 17.20 -4.48
N GLY A 72 -8.91 17.13 -5.36
CA GLY A 72 -8.56 18.23 -6.26
C GLY A 72 -8.04 19.47 -5.51
N LYS A 73 -7.74 20.55 -6.26
CA LYS A 73 -7.19 21.79 -5.68
C LYS A 73 -8.18 22.54 -4.77
N ASN A 74 -9.49 22.27 -4.86
CA ASN A 74 -10.53 23.05 -4.18
C ASN A 74 -11.49 22.29 -3.26
N GLY A 75 -11.43 20.94 -3.19
CA GLY A 75 -12.26 20.15 -2.27
C GLY A 75 -13.74 20.08 -2.61
#